data_AF-A0A2D6X7A8-F1
#
_entry.id   AF-A0A2D6X7A8-F1
#
_cell.length_a   1.000
_cell.length_b   1.000
_cell.length_c   1.000
_cell.angle_alpha   90.00
_cell.angle_beta   90.00
_cell.angle_gamma   90.00
#
_symmetry.space_group_name_H-M   'P 1'
#
loop_
_entity.id
_entity.type
_entity.pdbx_description
1 polymer ?
#
loop_
_entity_poly.entity_id
_entity_poly.type
_entity_poly.pdbx_seq_one_letter_code
_entity_poly.pdbx_strand_id
1 'polypeptide(L)'
;YVDLELPGTGITAMYAVGDRLFCFSSSTLTIVNVAQDYEYLEGTFMGKGIATPKQAVEVEEGVAFVNGTGVYYFDGSRMESLSDDLMMTFDWSTATSIGYLPDEKLVCVWHTTSTGILTYSLATKAWVGNSLSNVTPSTRVKFYENEPHWIQDTDLKKLSIVNTASVTTVDIKTGNISCGDLSKYKKFVKALVTCDNTNLNILYGIDGETPAYSSDSIDGTKPISIGKKGKTIQFQITSDVGVDGGQVSDITLVYRDLRID
;
A
#
# COMPACT_ATOMS: atom_id res chain seq x y z
N TYR A 1 -16.39 31.18 -18.81
CA TYR A 1 -15.80 30.23 -19.78
C TYR A 1 -14.34 30.15 -19.40
N VAL A 2 -13.89 29.00 -18.93
CA VAL A 2 -12.48 28.83 -18.53
C VAL A 2 -11.75 28.30 -19.75
N ASP A 3 -10.86 29.12 -20.31
CA ASP A 3 -10.00 28.73 -21.42
C ASP A 3 -8.66 28.26 -20.86
N LEU A 4 -8.35 26.97 -21.02
CA LEU A 4 -7.15 26.36 -20.46
C LEU A 4 -6.26 25.84 -21.59
N GLU A 5 -5.17 26.55 -21.87
CA GLU A 5 -4.09 26.05 -22.69
C GLU A 5 -3.16 25.15 -21.85
N LEU A 6 -3.49 23.86 -21.78
CA LEU A 6 -2.72 22.89 -21.00
C LEU A 6 -1.63 22.21 -21.85
N PRO A 7 -0.42 22.00 -21.30
CA PRO A 7 0.60 21.20 -21.96
C PRO A 7 0.22 19.71 -21.98
N GLY A 8 0.16 19.08 -23.16
CA GLY A 8 -0.05 17.63 -23.29
C GLY A 8 -0.86 17.19 -24.52
N THR A 9 -1.30 15.93 -24.49
CA THR A 9 -2.05 15.24 -25.56
C THR A 9 -3.58 15.32 -25.40
N GLY A 10 -4.06 16.12 -24.44
CA GLY A 10 -5.48 16.26 -24.10
C GLY A 10 -5.77 15.94 -22.63
N ILE A 11 -6.95 16.34 -22.16
CA ILE A 11 -7.41 16.10 -20.78
C ILE A 11 -7.98 14.69 -20.69
N THR A 12 -7.42 13.89 -19.78
CA THR A 12 -7.91 12.55 -19.44
C THR A 12 -8.98 12.58 -18.35
N ALA A 13 -8.79 13.42 -17.32
CA ALA A 13 -9.75 13.57 -16.24
C ALA A 13 -9.64 14.94 -15.57
N MET A 14 -10.72 15.37 -14.92
CA MET A 14 -10.75 16.58 -14.11
C MET A 14 -11.42 16.31 -12.77
N TYR A 15 -10.89 16.91 -11.71
CA TYR A 15 -11.44 16.86 -10.36
C TYR A 15 -11.42 18.26 -9.74
N ALA A 16 -12.56 18.70 -9.23
CA ALA A 16 -12.68 19.95 -8.49
C ALA A 16 -12.57 19.64 -7.00
N VAL A 17 -11.59 20.24 -6.33
CA VAL A 17 -11.26 19.98 -4.93
C VAL A 17 -11.05 21.33 -4.24
N GLY A 18 -11.99 21.72 -3.38
CA GLY A 18 -12.00 23.05 -2.77
C GLY A 18 -12.00 24.15 -3.83
N ASP A 19 -10.96 24.96 -3.82
CA ASP A 19 -10.72 26.08 -4.73
C ASP A 19 -9.76 25.74 -5.89
N ARG A 20 -9.50 24.45 -6.12
CA ARG A 20 -8.57 23.96 -7.14
C ARG A 20 -9.24 23.03 -8.14
N LEU A 21 -8.79 23.13 -9.38
CA LEU A 21 -9.12 22.21 -10.45
C LEU A 21 -7.88 21.39 -10.82
N PHE A 22 -7.97 20.08 -10.61
CA PHE A 22 -6.95 19.10 -10.99
C PHE A 22 -7.24 18.63 -12.41
N CYS A 23 -6.42 19.03 -13.36
CA CYS A 23 -6.51 18.66 -14.77
C CYS A 23 -5.43 17.64 -15.11
N PHE A 24 -5.82 16.40 -15.35
CA PHE A 24 -4.91 15.34 -15.73
C PHE A 24 -4.82 15.19 -17.24
N SER A 25 -3.61 15.01 -17.75
CA SER A 25 -3.31 14.42 -19.06
C SER A 25 -2.61 13.07 -18.88
N SER A 26 -2.25 12.39 -19.97
CA SER A 26 -1.58 11.09 -19.91
C SER A 26 -0.22 11.14 -19.20
N SER A 27 0.47 12.28 -19.21
CA SER A 27 1.82 12.44 -18.66
C SER A 27 1.94 13.49 -17.55
N THR A 28 0.94 14.37 -17.42
CA THR A 28 1.08 15.59 -16.63
C THR A 28 -0.16 15.82 -15.78
N LEU A 29 0.03 16.28 -14.56
CA LEU A 29 -1.02 16.90 -13.76
C LEU A 29 -0.81 18.41 -13.75
N THR A 30 -1.86 19.14 -14.08
CA THR A 30 -1.91 20.59 -13.93
C THR A 30 -2.93 20.96 -12.87
N ILE A 31 -2.53 21.82 -11.92
CA ILE A 31 -3.41 22.34 -10.88
C ILE A 31 -3.69 23.81 -11.18
N VAL A 32 -4.97 24.17 -11.23
CA VAL A 32 -5.44 25.53 -11.48
C VAL A 32 -6.21 26.00 -10.25
N ASN A 33 -5.82 27.13 -9.67
CA ASN A 33 -6.61 27.75 -8.61
C ASN A 33 -7.76 28.56 -9.25
N VAL A 34 -8.98 28.35 -8.74
CA VAL A 34 -10.23 28.94 -9.22
C VAL A 34 -10.96 29.73 -8.11
N ALA A 35 -10.26 30.10 -7.03
CA ALA A 35 -10.83 30.82 -5.88
C ALA A 35 -11.17 32.29 -6.17
N GLN A 36 -10.45 32.91 -7.10
CA GLN A 36 -10.44 34.36 -7.33
C GLN A 36 -11.18 34.74 -8.62
N ASP A 37 -11.38 36.05 -8.82
CA ASP A 37 -11.99 36.62 -10.03
C ASP A 37 -11.22 36.26 -11.33
N TYR A 38 -9.98 35.78 -11.20
CA TYR A 38 -9.14 35.29 -12.29
C TYR A 38 -8.54 33.94 -11.90
N GLU A 39 -8.65 32.95 -12.80
CA GLU A 39 -8.00 31.66 -12.63
C GLU A 39 -6.49 31.76 -12.89
N TYR A 40 -5.68 31.04 -12.11
CA TYR A 40 -4.25 30.96 -12.37
C TYR A 40 -3.69 29.56 -12.16
N LEU A 41 -2.63 29.26 -12.92
CA LEU A 41 -1.90 28.01 -12.83
C LEU A 41 -1.12 27.96 -11.51
N GLU A 42 -1.48 27.05 -10.61
CA GLU A 42 -0.75 26.83 -9.36
C GLU A 42 0.51 25.99 -9.60
N GLY A 43 0.43 25.02 -10.52
CA GLY A 43 1.59 24.22 -10.90
C GLY A 43 1.33 23.17 -11.97
N THR A 44 2.42 22.69 -12.57
CA THR A 44 2.43 21.62 -13.57
C THR A 44 3.44 20.55 -13.16
N PHE A 45 2.96 19.33 -12.96
CA PHE A 45 3.71 18.21 -12.44
C PHE A 45 3.89 17.14 -13.52
N MET A 46 5.09 17.12 -14.11
CA MET A 46 5.48 16.11 -15.10
C MET A 46 5.62 14.73 -14.44
N GLY A 47 5.17 13.68 -15.14
CA GLY A 47 5.16 12.31 -14.63
C GLY A 47 4.00 11.99 -13.66
N LYS A 48 3.14 12.97 -13.35
CA LYS A 48 1.96 12.81 -12.47
C LYS A 48 0.63 12.72 -13.22
N GLY A 49 0.67 12.41 -14.52
CA GLY A 49 -0.52 12.18 -15.34
C GLY A 49 -1.18 10.82 -15.07
N ILE A 50 -2.38 10.63 -15.61
CA ILE A 50 -3.11 9.35 -15.60
C ILE A 50 -3.59 9.01 -17.01
N ALA A 51 -3.66 7.72 -17.35
CA ALA A 51 -4.07 7.27 -18.67
C ALA A 51 -5.60 7.15 -18.82
N THR A 52 -6.31 6.90 -17.72
CA THR A 52 -7.77 6.73 -17.71
C THR A 52 -8.40 7.37 -16.47
N PRO A 53 -9.69 7.79 -16.51
CA PRO A 53 -10.35 8.42 -15.37
C PRO A 53 -10.42 7.54 -14.11
N LYS A 54 -10.36 6.20 -14.25
CA LYS A 54 -10.41 5.26 -13.14
C LYS A 54 -9.14 5.17 -12.30
N GLN A 55 -8.09 5.87 -12.73
CA GLN A 55 -6.83 6.01 -12.01
C GLN A 55 -6.80 7.22 -11.07
N ALA A 56 -7.93 7.90 -10.88
CA ALA A 56 -8.08 8.94 -9.87
C ALA A 56 -9.45 8.81 -9.17
N VAL A 57 -9.52 9.24 -7.91
CA VAL A 57 -10.73 9.20 -7.08
C VAL A 57 -10.72 10.37 -6.08
N GLU A 58 -11.90 10.90 -5.78
CA GLU A 58 -12.10 11.89 -4.70
C GLU A 58 -11.91 11.21 -3.33
N VAL A 59 -11.19 11.87 -2.43
CA VAL A 59 -10.83 11.33 -1.10
C VAL A 59 -10.97 12.43 -0.05
N GLU A 60 -12.01 12.36 0.79
CA GLU A 60 -12.38 13.45 1.72
C GLU A 60 -12.37 14.82 1.00
N GLU A 61 -11.55 15.77 1.46
CA GLU A 61 -11.35 17.10 0.86
C GLU A 61 -10.26 17.12 -0.23
N GLY A 62 -9.94 15.96 -0.79
CA GLY A 62 -8.74 15.72 -1.58
C GLY A 62 -8.97 14.88 -2.83
N VAL A 63 -7.86 14.54 -3.50
CA VAL A 63 -7.86 13.61 -4.63
C VAL A 63 -6.68 12.64 -4.51
N ALA A 64 -6.96 11.35 -4.67
CA ALA A 64 -5.92 10.34 -4.79
C ALA A 64 -5.87 9.83 -6.22
N PHE A 65 -4.67 9.53 -6.71
CA PHE A 65 -4.47 8.98 -8.04
C PHE A 65 -3.28 8.03 -8.10
N VAL A 66 -3.28 7.17 -9.11
CA VAL A 66 -2.24 6.17 -9.32
C VAL A 66 -1.80 6.17 -10.78
N ASN A 67 -0.50 5.99 -11.02
CA ASN A 67 0.04 5.75 -12.35
C ASN A 67 1.26 4.83 -12.26
N GLY A 68 1.96 4.64 -13.39
CA GLY A 68 3.13 3.77 -13.43
C GLY A 68 4.32 4.21 -12.57
N THR A 69 4.29 5.42 -11.99
CA THR A 69 5.34 5.95 -11.12
C THR A 69 5.02 5.86 -9.63
N GLY A 70 3.76 5.60 -9.25
CA GLY A 70 3.39 5.52 -7.84
C GLY A 70 1.94 5.89 -7.55
N VAL A 71 1.66 6.04 -6.26
CA VAL A 71 0.35 6.44 -5.72
C VAL A 71 0.52 7.78 -5.01
N TYR A 72 -0.38 8.71 -5.31
CA TYR A 72 -0.31 10.09 -4.84
C TYR A 72 -1.62 10.49 -4.21
N TYR A 73 -1.54 11.32 -3.18
CA TYR A 73 -2.71 11.87 -2.50
C TYR A 73 -2.50 13.36 -2.25
N PHE A 74 -3.50 14.14 -2.59
CA PHE A 74 -3.59 15.55 -2.22
C PHE A 74 -4.57 15.69 -1.05
N ASP A 75 -4.08 16.16 0.09
CA ASP A 75 -4.83 16.23 1.36
C ASP A 75 -5.65 17.52 1.54
N GLY A 76 -5.84 18.30 0.48
CA GLY A 76 -6.42 19.64 0.53
C GLY A 76 -5.38 20.76 0.67
N SER A 77 -4.17 20.44 1.15
CA SER A 77 -3.08 21.41 1.35
C SER A 77 -1.85 21.12 0.50
N ARG A 78 -1.42 19.86 0.42
CA ARG A 78 -0.18 19.45 -0.24
C ARG A 78 -0.33 18.10 -0.94
N MET A 79 0.53 17.87 -1.93
CA MET A 79 0.65 16.57 -2.59
C MET A 79 1.67 15.70 -1.85
N GLU A 80 1.26 14.48 -1.51
CA GLU A 80 2.07 13.46 -0.84
C GLU A 80 2.18 12.22 -1.75
N SER A 81 3.36 11.60 -1.79
CA SER A 81 3.52 10.28 -2.39
C SER A 81 3.30 9.22 -1.32
N LEU A 82 2.33 8.33 -1.54
CA LEU A 82 2.03 7.21 -0.65
C LEU A 82 2.96 6.00 -0.91
N SER A 83 3.66 6.01 -2.05
CA SER A 83 4.53 4.91 -2.49
C SER A 83 6.02 5.12 -2.25
N ASP A 84 6.51 6.37 -2.21
CA ASP A 84 7.95 6.65 -2.34
C ASP A 84 8.78 6.15 -1.14
N ASP A 85 8.22 6.15 0.07
CA ASP A 85 8.95 5.72 1.27
C ASP A 85 8.77 4.22 1.57
N LEU A 86 7.52 3.75 1.51
CA LEU A 86 7.16 2.40 1.98
C LEU A 86 7.16 1.34 0.86
N MET A 87 7.10 1.76 -0.41
CA MET A 87 6.97 0.88 -1.58
C MET A 87 7.86 1.29 -2.75
N MET A 88 9.03 1.87 -2.47
CA MET A 88 9.96 2.39 -3.49
C MET A 88 10.36 1.34 -4.56
N THR A 89 10.44 0.06 -4.17
CA THR A 89 10.83 -1.04 -5.07
C THR A 89 9.65 -1.74 -5.72
N PHE A 90 8.42 -1.32 -5.42
CA PHE A 90 7.22 -1.95 -5.95
C PHE A 90 6.97 -1.50 -7.40
N ASP A 91 6.56 -2.44 -8.26
CA ASP A 91 6.28 -2.13 -9.66
C ASP A 91 4.86 -1.59 -9.85
N TRP A 92 4.75 -0.26 -9.90
CA TRP A 92 3.50 0.46 -10.12
C TRP A 92 3.02 0.47 -11.57
N SER A 93 3.80 -0.03 -12.53
CA SER A 93 3.40 -0.06 -13.97
C SER A 93 2.14 -0.89 -14.23
N THR A 94 1.81 -1.78 -13.30
CA THR A 94 0.64 -2.67 -13.35
C THR A 94 -0.60 -2.08 -12.69
N ALA A 95 -0.51 -0.89 -12.08
CA ALA A 95 -1.62 -0.24 -11.41
C ALA A 95 -2.65 0.29 -12.41
N THR A 96 -3.90 -0.17 -12.28
CA THR A 96 -4.96 0.08 -13.27
C THR A 96 -6.05 1.01 -12.80
N SER A 97 -6.34 1.03 -11.50
CA SER A 97 -7.48 1.76 -10.94
C SER A 97 -7.26 2.07 -9.47
N ILE A 98 -7.97 3.09 -8.99
CA ILE A 98 -7.94 3.51 -7.59
C ILE A 98 -9.37 3.79 -7.09
N GLY A 99 -9.57 3.61 -5.79
CA GLY A 99 -10.83 3.78 -5.10
C GLY A 99 -10.59 4.20 -3.65
N TYR A 100 -11.65 4.57 -2.97
CA TYR A 100 -11.59 5.05 -1.59
C TYR A 100 -12.78 4.55 -0.79
N LEU A 101 -12.49 4.05 0.41
CA LEU A 101 -13.47 3.67 1.43
C LEU A 101 -13.49 4.76 2.52
N PRO A 102 -14.56 5.57 2.60
CA PRO A 102 -14.62 6.72 3.48
C PRO A 102 -14.68 6.35 4.97
N ASP A 103 -15.45 5.32 5.32
CA ASP A 103 -15.67 4.94 6.72
C ASP A 103 -14.38 4.37 7.35
N GLU A 104 -13.62 3.56 6.60
CA GLU A 104 -12.35 2.97 7.05
C GLU A 104 -11.11 3.82 6.72
N LYS A 105 -11.30 4.92 5.98
CA LYS A 105 -10.23 5.80 5.49
C LYS A 105 -9.15 5.06 4.71
N LEU A 106 -9.57 4.17 3.81
CA LEU A 106 -8.67 3.33 3.00
C LEU A 106 -8.66 3.78 1.54
N VAL A 107 -7.46 4.05 1.02
CA VAL A 107 -7.21 4.17 -0.42
C VAL A 107 -6.91 2.78 -0.97
N CYS A 108 -7.60 2.38 -2.04
CA CYS A 108 -7.57 1.03 -2.60
C CYS A 108 -7.02 1.07 -4.03
N VAL A 109 -6.01 0.28 -4.35
CA VAL A 109 -5.34 0.27 -5.66
C VAL A 109 -5.41 -1.11 -6.29
N TRP A 110 -5.91 -1.18 -7.53
CA TRP A 110 -6.00 -2.42 -8.32
C TRP A 110 -4.79 -2.59 -9.25
N HIS A 111 -4.28 -3.81 -9.33
CA HIS A 111 -3.17 -4.20 -10.22
C HIS A 111 -3.58 -5.31 -11.19
N THR A 112 -2.91 -5.39 -12.35
CA THR A 112 -3.16 -6.46 -13.36
C THR A 112 -2.54 -7.81 -13.02
N THR A 113 -1.42 -7.81 -12.29
CA THR A 113 -0.58 -9.00 -12.09
C THR A 113 -0.79 -9.71 -10.76
N SER A 114 -1.43 -9.04 -9.81
CA SER A 114 -1.87 -9.63 -8.54
C SER A 114 -3.39 -9.61 -8.49
N THR A 115 -3.99 -10.72 -8.06
CA THR A 115 -5.40 -10.78 -7.65
C THR A 115 -5.61 -10.04 -6.32
N GLY A 116 -4.88 -8.95 -6.05
CA GLY A 116 -4.88 -8.29 -4.77
C GLY A 116 -5.06 -6.80 -4.96
N ILE A 117 -6.02 -6.25 -4.22
CA ILE A 117 -6.16 -4.81 -4.06
C ILE A 117 -5.19 -4.41 -2.94
N LEU A 118 -4.24 -3.52 -3.24
CA LEU A 118 -3.40 -2.95 -2.20
C LEU A 118 -4.18 -1.85 -1.50
N THR A 119 -4.11 -1.82 -0.17
CA THR A 119 -4.80 -0.79 0.62
C THR A 119 -3.84 0.05 1.43
N TYR A 120 -4.00 1.36 1.38
CA TYR A 120 -3.30 2.31 2.22
C TYR A 120 -4.28 2.93 3.20
N SER A 121 -3.97 2.85 4.50
CA SER A 121 -4.77 3.51 5.53
C SER A 121 -4.27 4.93 5.74
N LEU A 122 -5.16 5.91 5.49
CA LEU A 122 -4.88 7.32 5.79
C LEU A 122 -4.82 7.58 7.30
N ALA A 123 -5.49 6.75 8.11
CA ALA A 123 -5.49 6.86 9.56
C ALA A 123 -4.13 6.46 10.17
N THR A 124 -3.55 5.34 9.73
CA THR A 124 -2.26 4.84 10.25
C THR A 124 -1.06 5.23 9.40
N LYS A 125 -1.29 5.86 8.24
CA LYS A 125 -0.27 6.24 7.24
C LYS A 125 0.60 5.06 6.80
N ALA A 126 -0.03 3.91 6.58
CA ALA A 126 0.66 2.68 6.23
C ALA A 126 -0.12 1.84 5.21
N TRP A 127 0.61 1.04 4.45
CA TRP A 127 0.03 -0.03 3.64
C TRP A 127 -0.44 -1.16 4.55
N VAL A 128 -1.70 -1.54 4.39
CA VAL A 128 -2.39 -2.55 5.21
C VAL A 128 -2.94 -3.63 4.29
N GLY A 129 -3.09 -4.85 4.81
CA GLY A 129 -3.76 -5.94 4.10
C GLY A 129 -5.24 -5.97 4.45
N ASN A 130 -6.12 -5.92 3.45
CA ASN A 130 -7.56 -6.10 3.63
C ASN A 130 -8.11 -7.08 2.58
N SER A 131 -9.08 -7.88 2.99
CA SER A 131 -9.89 -8.65 2.05
C SER A 131 -10.98 -7.74 1.48
N LEU A 132 -10.74 -7.22 0.28
CA LEU A 132 -11.70 -6.39 -0.44
C LEU A 132 -12.39 -7.19 -1.56
N SER A 133 -13.54 -6.67 -2.03
CA SER A 133 -14.17 -7.16 -3.25
C SER A 133 -13.22 -7.01 -4.44
N ASN A 134 -12.62 -8.13 -4.86
CA ASN A 134 -11.46 -8.15 -5.74
C ASN A 134 -11.83 -8.28 -7.22
N VAL A 135 -12.40 -7.22 -7.76
CA VAL A 135 -12.79 -7.17 -9.16
C VAL A 135 -12.32 -5.86 -9.76
N THR A 136 -11.56 -5.92 -10.85
CA THR A 136 -11.00 -4.73 -11.51
C THR A 136 -12.11 -3.84 -12.08
N PRO A 137 -12.12 -2.54 -11.77
CA PRO A 137 -13.10 -1.61 -12.32
C PRO A 137 -12.96 -1.39 -13.84
N SER A 138 -14.10 -1.38 -14.55
CA SER A 138 -14.17 -0.89 -15.94
C SER A 138 -14.33 0.63 -15.98
N THR A 139 -14.95 1.23 -14.95
CA THR A 139 -15.14 2.68 -14.79
C THR A 139 -14.40 3.23 -13.56
N ARG A 140 -14.37 4.55 -13.42
CA ARG A 140 -13.91 5.18 -12.17
C ARG A 140 -14.87 4.87 -11.02
N VAL A 141 -14.33 4.83 -9.80
CA VAL A 141 -15.13 4.70 -8.58
C VAL A 141 -15.87 6.03 -8.34
N LYS A 142 -17.15 5.95 -8.01
CA LYS A 142 -18.00 7.09 -7.65
C LYS A 142 -18.84 6.76 -6.43
N PHE A 143 -19.21 7.78 -5.68
CA PHE A 143 -19.98 7.65 -4.45
C PHE A 143 -21.48 7.78 -4.72
N TYR A 144 -22.25 6.88 -4.13
CA TYR A 144 -23.71 6.95 -4.03
C TYR A 144 -24.08 6.61 -2.59
N GLU A 145 -24.83 7.49 -1.91
CA GLU A 145 -25.17 7.33 -0.48
C GLU A 145 -23.95 7.11 0.43
N ASN A 146 -22.85 7.84 0.17
CA ASN A 146 -21.54 7.70 0.85
C ASN A 146 -20.83 6.35 0.62
N GLU A 147 -21.37 5.49 -0.25
CA GLU A 147 -20.79 4.21 -0.55
C GLU A 147 -20.08 4.23 -1.92
N PRO A 148 -18.83 3.76 -2.00
CA PRO A 148 -18.08 3.68 -3.26
C PRO A 148 -18.60 2.57 -4.17
N HIS A 149 -18.90 2.93 -5.41
CA HIS A 149 -19.41 2.05 -6.45
C HIS A 149 -18.63 2.19 -7.76
N TRP A 150 -18.59 1.12 -8.56
CA TRP A 150 -18.08 1.15 -9.94
C TRP A 150 -18.87 0.17 -10.81
N ILE A 151 -18.63 0.23 -12.11
CA ILE A 151 -19.18 -0.74 -13.06
C ILE A 151 -18.06 -1.69 -13.50
N GLN A 152 -18.35 -2.98 -13.46
CA GLN A 152 -17.59 -3.99 -14.19
C GLN A 152 -18.51 -4.56 -15.28
N ASP A 153 -18.09 -4.41 -16.53
CA ASP A 153 -18.88 -4.78 -17.71
C ASP A 153 -20.27 -4.12 -17.70
N THR A 154 -21.29 -4.83 -17.22
CA THR A 154 -22.67 -4.35 -17.08
C THR A 154 -23.16 -4.30 -15.63
N ASP A 155 -22.37 -4.78 -14.67
CA ASP A 155 -22.77 -4.93 -13.28
C ASP A 155 -22.28 -3.76 -12.43
N LEU A 156 -23.19 -3.21 -11.62
CA LEU A 156 -22.83 -2.32 -10.53
C LEU A 156 -22.17 -3.14 -9.41
N LYS A 157 -20.97 -2.73 -8.99
CA LYS A 157 -20.21 -3.31 -7.88
C LYS A 157 -19.99 -2.24 -6.81
N LYS A 158 -19.86 -2.69 -5.56
CA LYS A 158 -19.59 -1.85 -4.38
C LYS A 158 -18.21 -2.17 -3.82
N LEU A 159 -17.44 -1.14 -3.44
CA LEU A 159 -16.19 -1.33 -2.69
C LEU A 159 -16.58 -1.58 -1.25
N SER A 160 -16.14 -2.69 -0.71
CA SER A 160 -16.34 -3.00 0.69
C SER A 160 -15.27 -3.98 1.13
N ILE A 161 -14.98 -3.93 2.43
CA ILE A 161 -14.28 -5.00 3.11
C ILE A 161 -15.22 -6.20 3.15
N VAL A 162 -14.74 -7.29 2.55
CA VAL A 162 -15.48 -8.55 2.53
C VAL A 162 -15.05 -9.35 3.75
N ASN A 163 -15.92 -9.38 4.75
CA ASN A 163 -15.77 -10.33 5.85
C ASN A 163 -16.27 -11.70 5.38
N THR A 164 -15.40 -12.45 4.70
CA THR A 164 -15.68 -13.86 4.46
C THR A 164 -15.40 -14.57 5.77
N ALA A 165 -16.40 -15.24 6.35
CA ALA A 165 -16.26 -16.06 7.55
C ALA A 165 -15.43 -17.33 7.29
N SER A 166 -14.21 -17.13 6.82
CA SER A 166 -13.23 -18.15 6.50
C SER A 166 -11.97 -17.81 7.27
N VAL A 167 -11.53 -18.79 8.07
CA VAL A 167 -10.23 -18.90 8.74
C VAL A 167 -9.19 -17.94 8.14
N THR A 168 -9.02 -16.77 8.75
CA THR A 168 -7.98 -15.82 8.37
C THR A 168 -6.66 -16.36 8.88
N THR A 169 -6.00 -17.15 8.05
CA THR A 169 -4.59 -17.46 8.27
C THR A 169 -3.78 -16.20 8.01
N VAL A 170 -2.87 -15.87 8.92
CA VAL A 170 -1.92 -14.79 8.72
C VAL A 170 -0.73 -15.36 7.94
N ASP A 171 -0.23 -14.64 6.93
CA ASP A 171 1.09 -14.90 6.32
C ASP A 171 1.75 -13.57 5.97
N ILE A 172 2.66 -13.11 6.84
CA ILE A 172 3.43 -11.88 6.67
C ILE A 172 4.90 -12.26 6.61
N LYS A 173 5.58 -11.90 5.53
CA LYS A 173 7.01 -12.17 5.32
C LYS A 173 7.78 -10.86 5.24
N THR A 174 8.89 -10.77 5.97
CA THR A 174 9.83 -9.67 5.77
C THR A 174 10.59 -9.85 4.46
N GLY A 175 11.22 -8.79 3.97
CA GLY A 175 12.34 -8.93 3.03
C GLY A 175 13.54 -9.60 3.70
N ASN A 176 14.62 -9.75 2.92
CA ASN A 176 15.90 -10.21 3.44
C ASN A 176 16.59 -9.11 4.26
N ILE A 177 16.71 -9.31 5.57
CA ILE A 177 17.34 -8.37 6.50
C ILE A 177 18.83 -8.66 6.54
N SER A 178 19.64 -7.75 5.99
CA SER A 178 21.10 -7.89 5.93
C SER A 178 21.83 -7.51 7.22
N CYS A 179 21.18 -6.73 8.08
CA CYS A 179 21.79 -6.12 9.28
C CYS A 179 23.10 -5.38 8.99
N GLY A 180 23.20 -4.72 7.83
CA GLY A 180 24.37 -3.95 7.39
C GLY A 180 25.11 -4.60 6.22
N ASP A 181 26.43 -4.79 6.36
CA ASP A 181 27.34 -5.21 5.29
C ASP A 181 27.08 -6.66 4.83
N LEU A 182 26.70 -6.84 3.56
CA LEU A 182 26.44 -8.14 2.92
C LEU A 182 27.73 -8.91 2.58
N SER A 183 28.89 -8.27 2.66
CA SER A 183 30.19 -8.91 2.45
C SER A 183 30.61 -9.76 3.65
N LYS A 184 30.01 -9.51 4.82
CA LYS A 184 30.33 -10.19 6.08
C LYS A 184 29.26 -11.19 6.47
N TYR A 185 29.71 -12.36 6.90
CA TYR A 185 28.84 -13.30 7.58
C TYR A 185 28.50 -12.81 8.98
N LYS A 186 27.29 -13.11 9.41
CA LYS A 186 26.76 -12.83 10.74
C LYS A 186 26.39 -14.14 11.41
N LYS A 187 26.52 -14.17 12.72
CA LYS A 187 25.90 -15.23 13.54
C LYS A 187 24.63 -14.65 14.17
N PHE A 188 23.48 -15.06 13.67
CA PHE A 188 22.19 -14.75 14.24
C PHE A 188 21.99 -15.62 15.48
N VAL A 189 21.86 -14.98 16.65
CA VAL A 189 21.84 -15.68 17.94
C VAL A 189 20.41 -16.00 18.32
N LYS A 190 19.56 -14.97 18.43
CA LYS A 190 18.15 -15.10 18.81
C LYS A 190 17.34 -13.90 18.31
N ALA A 191 16.04 -14.09 18.16
CA ALA A 191 15.07 -13.00 18.03
C ALA A 191 14.17 -12.98 19.27
N LEU A 192 13.86 -11.80 19.80
CA LEU A 192 12.86 -11.60 20.84
C LEU A 192 11.61 -11.09 20.13
N VAL A 193 10.51 -11.84 20.21
CA VAL A 193 9.25 -11.45 19.60
C VAL A 193 8.22 -11.24 20.70
N THR A 194 7.48 -10.14 20.61
CA THR A 194 6.35 -9.86 21.50
C THR A 194 5.05 -9.91 20.70
N CYS A 195 4.19 -10.87 21.00
CA CYS A 195 2.82 -10.91 20.48
C CYS A 195 1.82 -11.36 21.53
N ASP A 196 0.55 -11.02 21.31
CA ASP A 196 -0.56 -11.26 22.24
C ASP A 196 -1.56 -12.31 21.70
N ASN A 197 -1.11 -13.17 20.77
CA ASN A 197 -1.94 -14.24 20.21
C ASN A 197 -1.17 -15.55 20.05
N THR A 198 -1.62 -16.59 20.76
CA THR A 198 -1.04 -17.93 20.77
C THR A 198 -1.11 -18.67 19.43
N ASN A 199 -1.99 -18.25 18.53
CA ASN A 199 -2.18 -18.86 17.21
C ASN A 199 -1.22 -18.31 16.15
N LEU A 200 -0.41 -17.29 16.50
CA LEU A 200 0.65 -16.79 15.65
C LEU A 200 1.94 -17.58 15.86
N ASN A 201 2.50 -18.04 14.76
CA ASN A 201 3.80 -18.69 14.67
C ASN A 201 4.80 -17.73 14.03
N ILE A 202 6.01 -17.67 14.56
CA ILE A 202 7.10 -16.93 13.94
C ILE A 202 8.13 -17.92 13.44
N LEU A 203 8.37 -17.88 12.12
CA LEU A 203 9.38 -18.64 11.43
C LEU A 203 10.54 -17.74 11.02
N TYR A 204 11.71 -18.32 10.84
CA TYR A 204 12.84 -17.64 10.21
C TYR A 204 13.49 -18.49 9.10
N GLY A 205 14.09 -17.80 8.13
CA GLY A 205 14.92 -18.36 7.06
C GLY A 205 16.26 -17.61 6.98
N ILE A 206 17.32 -18.29 6.52
CA ILE A 206 18.66 -17.73 6.38
C ILE A 206 19.04 -17.69 4.91
N ASP A 207 19.66 -16.61 4.44
CA ASP A 207 20.21 -16.50 3.08
C ASP A 207 19.23 -16.83 1.94
N GLY A 208 17.95 -16.47 2.14
CA GLY A 208 16.87 -16.69 1.16
C GLY A 208 16.23 -18.09 1.20
N GLU A 209 16.62 -18.93 2.16
CA GLU A 209 15.90 -20.17 2.45
C GLU A 209 14.45 -19.88 2.87
N THR A 210 13.52 -20.77 2.48
CA THR A 210 12.13 -20.71 2.90
C THR A 210 12.04 -20.79 4.44
N PRO A 211 11.39 -19.82 5.12
CA PRO A 211 11.26 -19.86 6.57
C PRO A 211 10.56 -21.14 7.04
N ALA A 212 11.24 -21.92 7.88
CA ALA A 212 10.76 -23.24 8.31
C ALA A 212 11.05 -23.54 9.79
N TYR A 213 11.81 -22.68 10.48
CA TYR A 213 12.23 -22.89 11.86
C TYR A 213 11.35 -22.07 12.80
N SER A 214 10.54 -22.71 13.64
CA SER A 214 9.58 -22.06 14.54
C SER A 214 10.08 -21.94 15.99
N SER A 215 9.46 -21.03 16.73
CA SER A 215 9.24 -21.19 18.18
C SER A 215 7.86 -21.79 18.46
N ASP A 216 7.71 -22.44 19.62
CA ASP A 216 6.40 -22.78 20.19
C ASP A 216 5.47 -21.55 20.30
N SER A 217 4.16 -21.79 20.47
CA SER A 217 3.11 -20.76 20.55
C SER A 217 3.57 -19.52 21.33
N ILE A 218 3.51 -18.36 20.70
CA ILE A 218 4.06 -17.14 21.27
C ILE A 218 2.93 -16.34 21.90
N ASP A 219 2.92 -16.28 23.23
CA ASP A 219 2.15 -15.32 24.01
C ASP A 219 3.11 -14.55 24.92
N GLY A 220 3.02 -13.23 24.87
CA GLY A 220 3.97 -12.28 25.45
C GLY A 220 5.30 -12.24 24.71
N THR A 221 6.36 -11.80 25.41
CA THR A 221 7.71 -11.73 24.87
C THR A 221 8.42 -13.08 24.99
N LYS A 222 8.78 -13.69 23.85
CA LYS A 222 9.51 -14.97 23.81
C LYS A 222 10.79 -14.88 22.97
N PRO A 223 11.89 -15.54 23.42
CA PRO A 223 13.08 -15.68 22.61
C PRO A 223 12.96 -16.88 21.64
N ILE A 224 13.14 -16.61 20.35
CA ILE A 224 13.32 -17.59 19.29
C ILE A 224 14.83 -17.83 19.15
N SER A 225 15.27 -19.06 19.41
CA SER A 225 16.68 -19.44 19.24
C SER A 225 16.98 -19.66 17.77
N ILE A 226 17.90 -18.87 17.20
CA ILE A 226 18.28 -18.99 15.79
C ILE A 226 19.58 -19.79 15.68
N GLY A 227 20.66 -19.30 16.28
CA GLY A 227 21.96 -19.96 16.34
C GLY A 227 22.65 -20.23 15.00
N LYS A 228 22.18 -19.66 13.88
CA LYS A 228 22.69 -19.91 12.51
C LYS A 228 23.66 -18.83 12.03
N LYS A 229 24.54 -19.22 11.09
CA LYS A 229 25.43 -18.31 10.35
C LYS A 229 24.79 -17.99 9.00
N GLY A 230 24.80 -16.73 8.59
CA GLY A 230 24.36 -16.29 7.27
C GLY A 230 24.66 -14.82 7.01
N LYS A 231 24.33 -14.33 5.83
CA LYS A 231 24.43 -12.92 5.43
C LYS A 231 23.11 -12.18 5.64
N THR A 232 21.98 -12.84 5.37
CA THR A 232 20.65 -12.29 5.57
C THR A 232 19.78 -13.22 6.41
N ILE A 233 18.78 -12.64 7.06
CA ILE A 233 17.70 -13.37 7.75
C ILE A 233 16.35 -12.85 7.26
N GLN A 234 15.38 -13.74 7.15
CA GLN A 234 13.99 -13.41 6.86
C GLN A 234 13.12 -13.91 8.01
N PHE A 235 12.11 -13.14 8.39
CA PHE A 235 11.08 -13.57 9.32
C PHE A 235 9.76 -13.77 8.59
N GLN A 236 8.99 -14.75 9.03
CA GLN A 236 7.63 -14.99 8.59
C GLN A 236 6.73 -15.13 9.81
N ILE A 237 5.64 -14.39 9.82
CA ILE A 237 4.57 -14.47 10.82
C ILE A 237 3.44 -15.20 10.15
N THR A 238 3.12 -16.40 10.65
CA THR A 238 2.12 -17.28 10.03
C THR A 238 1.12 -17.79 11.06
N SER A 239 -0.04 -18.26 10.63
CA SER A 239 -0.92 -19.05 11.49
C SER A 239 -1.50 -20.25 10.73
N ASP A 240 -1.47 -21.41 11.37
CA ASP A 240 -2.05 -22.66 10.81
C ASP A 240 -3.54 -22.82 11.15
N VAL A 241 -4.04 -21.94 12.01
CA VAL A 241 -5.45 -21.83 12.41
C VAL A 241 -5.92 -20.39 12.23
N GLY A 242 -7.23 -20.19 12.30
CA GLY A 242 -7.85 -18.87 12.16
C GLY A 242 -7.43 -17.96 13.30
N VAL A 243 -7.02 -16.76 12.95
CA VAL A 243 -6.62 -15.73 13.92
C VAL A 243 -7.71 -14.67 13.95
N ASP A 244 -8.39 -14.57 15.08
CA ASP A 244 -9.37 -13.52 15.37
C ASP A 244 -8.68 -12.41 16.17
N GLY A 245 -7.98 -11.52 15.46
CA GLY A 245 -7.17 -10.44 16.03
C GLY A 245 -5.82 -10.88 16.58
N GLY A 246 -4.96 -9.92 16.89
CA GLY A 246 -3.61 -10.16 17.41
C GLY A 246 -2.62 -9.12 16.91
N GLN A 247 -1.69 -8.73 17.78
CA GLN A 247 -0.68 -7.72 17.56
C GLN A 247 0.70 -8.34 17.70
N VAL A 248 1.57 -8.10 16.72
CA VAL A 248 3.01 -8.28 16.88
C VAL A 248 3.59 -6.91 17.19
N SER A 249 3.98 -6.71 18.45
CA SER A 249 4.41 -5.41 18.96
C SER A 249 5.87 -5.09 18.65
N ASP A 250 6.74 -6.09 18.75
CA ASP A 250 8.17 -5.92 18.53
C ASP A 250 8.85 -7.21 18.06
N ILE A 251 9.88 -7.05 17.22
CA ILE A 251 10.83 -8.10 16.84
C ILE A 251 12.24 -7.53 17.01
N THR A 252 12.91 -7.92 18.10
CA THR A 252 14.29 -7.54 18.38
C THR A 252 15.26 -8.65 17.98
N LEU A 253 16.14 -8.39 17.01
CA LEU A 253 17.14 -9.36 16.55
C LEU A 253 18.49 -9.17 17.24
N VAL A 254 19.03 -10.25 17.81
CA VAL A 254 20.39 -10.31 18.37
C VAL A 254 21.31 -11.07 17.42
N TYR A 255 22.31 -10.39 16.88
CA TYR A 255 23.33 -10.96 16.01
C TYR A 255 24.73 -10.45 16.38
N ARG A 256 25.76 -11.11 15.85
CA ARG A 256 27.13 -10.60 15.87
C ARG A 256 27.78 -10.76 14.50
N ASP A 257 28.58 -9.79 14.10
CA ASP A 257 29.43 -9.92 12.93
C ASP A 257 30.49 -11.00 13.16
N LEU A 258 30.74 -11.80 12.13
CA LEU A 258 31.87 -12.70 12.09
C LEU A 258 33.01 -12.01 11.34
N ARG A 259 34.24 -12.29 11.77
CA ARG A 259 35.43 -11.82 11.07
C ARG A 259 35.43 -12.41 9.65
N ILE A 260 35.89 -11.62 8.69
CA ILE A 260 36.22 -12.12 7.35
C ILE A 260 37.47 -12.96 7.57
N ASP A 261 37.34 -14.29 7.46
CA ASP A 261 38.47 -15.20 7.30
C ASP A 261 38.90 -15.19 5.84
#